data_AF-K1U0X7-F1
#
_entry.id   AF-K1U0X7-F1
#
_cell.length_a   1.000
_cell.length_b   1.000
_cell.length_c   1.000
_cell.angle_alpha   90.00
_cell.angle_beta   90.00
_cell.angle_gamma   90.00
#
_symmetry.space_group_name_H-M   'P 1'
#
loop_
_entity.id
_entity.type
_entity.pdbx_description
1 polymer ?
#
loop_
_entity_poly.entity_id
_entity_poly.type
_entity_poly.pdbx_seq_one_letter_code
_entity_poly.pdbx_strand_id
1 'polypeptide(L)' 'MKILVSACLLGENCKYNGKNNYSERVAKYLEGHEVIPVCPEVLGGLPTPRDPSEIVS' A
#
# COMPACT_ATOMS: atom_id res chain seq x y z
N MET A 1 -3.62 -5.64 -18.67
CA MET A 1 -3.59 -4.24 -18.18
C MET A 1 -2.69 -4.20 -16.96
N LYS A 2 -1.85 -3.17 -16.84
CA LYS A 2 -1.02 -2.95 -15.63
C LYS A 2 -1.79 -2.06 -14.65
N ILE A 3 -1.83 -2.46 -13.39
CA ILE A 3 -2.55 -1.74 -12.34
C ILE A 3 -1.57 -1.42 -11.21
N LEU A 4 -1.47 -0.14 -10.87
CA LEU A 4 -0.70 0.32 -9.72
C LEU A 4 -1.59 0.26 -8.48
N VAL A 5 -1.13 -0.40 -7.42
CA VAL A 5 -1.93 -0.71 -6.23
C VAL A 5 -1.14 -0.37 -4.98
N SER A 6 -1.79 0.26 -4.00
CA SER A 6 -1.19 0.50 -2.69
C SER A 6 -0.70 -0.82 -2.08
N ALA A 7 0.60 -0.93 -1.81
CA ALA A 7 1.24 -2.17 -1.37
C ALA A 7 0.63 -2.74 -0.08
N CYS A 8 0.16 -1.87 0.83
CA CYS A 8 -0.52 -2.28 2.04
C CYS A 8 -1.82 -3.05 1.78
N LEU A 9 -2.50 -2.85 0.65
CA LEU A 9 -3.70 -3.61 0.25
C LEU A 9 -3.37 -5.04 -0.21
N LEU A 10 -2.11 -5.29 -0.56
CA LEU A 10 -1.60 -6.60 -0.96
C LEU A 10 -0.90 -7.34 0.19
N GLY A 11 -0.98 -6.81 1.41
CA GLY A 11 -0.43 -7.44 2.61
C GLY A 11 0.98 -7.00 2.98
N GLU A 12 1.58 -6.05 2.25
CA GLU A 12 2.89 -5.52 2.62
C GLU A 12 2.80 -4.66 3.89
N ASN A 13 3.65 -4.96 4.88
CA ASN A 13 3.66 -4.28 6.18
C ASN A 13 4.34 -2.90 6.10
N CYS A 14 3.81 -2.02 5.24
CA CYS A 14 4.33 -0.69 4.97
C CYS A 14 3.44 0.45 5.53
N LYS A 15 2.36 0.13 6.24
CA LYS A 15 1.47 1.13 6.88
C LYS A 15 2.21 1.81 8.03
N TYR A 16 1.83 3.05 8.35
CA TYR A 16 2.47 3.84 9.43
C TYR A 16 2.63 3.08 10.76
N ASN A 17 1.71 2.18 11.09
CA ASN A 17 1.75 1.38 12.32
C ASN A 17 2.50 0.04 12.20
N GLY A 18 3.28 -0.17 11.14
CA GLY A 18 4.04 -1.40 10.90
C GLY A 18 3.22 -2.61 10.44
N LYS A 19 1.94 -2.41 10.11
CA LYS A 19 1.03 -3.46 9.63
C LYS A 19 0.68 -3.24 8.16
N ASN A 20 -0.33 -3.97 7.69
CA ASN A 20 -0.90 -3.84 6.35
C ASN A 20 -2.43 -3.66 6.44
N ASN A 21 -3.06 -3.46 5.27
CA ASN A 21 -4.51 -3.39 5.09
C ASN A 21 -4.93 -4.41 4.03
N TYR A 22 -4.43 -5.65 4.12
CA TYR A 22 -4.74 -6.68 3.12
C TYR A 22 -6.24 -6.74 2.83
N SER A 23 -6.58 -6.70 1.55
CA SER A 23 -7.97 -6.70 1.10
C SER A 23 -8.20 -7.85 0.12
N GLU A 24 -8.92 -8.88 0.56
CA GLU A 24 -9.33 -10.01 -0.28
C GLU A 24 -10.10 -9.56 -1.52
N ARG A 25 -10.93 -8.52 -1.38
CA ARG A 25 -11.68 -7.94 -2.51
C ARG A 25 -10.74 -7.36 -3.58
N VAL A 26 -9.69 -6.67 -3.15
CA VAL A 26 -8.68 -6.13 -4.07
C VAL A 26 -7.89 -7.28 -4.70
N ALA A 27 -7.43 -8.25 -3.91
CA ALA A 27 -6.71 -9.41 -4.40
C ALA A 27 -7.51 -10.15 -5.50
N LYS A 28 -8.80 -10.40 -5.25
CA LYS A 28 -9.70 -11.05 -6.22
C LYS A 28 -9.89 -10.24 -7.50
N TYR A 29 -10.01 -8.91 -7.40
CA TYR A 29 -10.14 -8.04 -8.57
C TYR A 29 -8.88 -8.05 -9.44
N LEU A 30 -7.70 -8.24 -8.84
CA LEU A 30 -6.41 -8.19 -9.53
C LEU A 30 -6.03 -9.52 -10.21
N GLU A 31 -6.81 -10.59 -10.02
CA GLU A 31 -6.59 -11.87 -10.70
C GLU A 31 -6.54 -11.67 -12.23
N GLY A 32 -5.46 -12.14 -12.87
CA GLY A 32 -5.25 -11.99 -14.31
C GLY A 32 -4.74 -10.62 -14.77
N HIS A 33 -4.48 -9.69 -13.85
CA HIS A 33 -3.83 -8.41 -14.15
C HIS A 33 -2.35 -8.41 -13.76
N GLU A 34 -1.55 -7.59 -14.44
CA GLU A 34 -0.18 -7.31 -14.00
C GLU A 34 -0.26 -6.23 -12.92
N VAL A 35 0.25 -6.53 -11.72
CA VAL A 35 0.12 -5.67 -10.55
C VAL A 35 1.47 -5.05 -10.19
N ILE A 36 1.48 -3.73 -10.00
CA ILE A 36 2.63 -2.97 -9.54
C ILE A 36 2.34 -2.48 -8.11
N PRO A 37 2.86 -3.15 -7.06
CA PRO A 37 2.70 -2.71 -5.69
C PRO A 37 3.51 -1.43 -5.42
N VAL A 38 2.89 -0.44 -4.77
CA VAL A 38 3.55 0.83 -4.43
C VAL A 38 3.14 1.32 -3.05
N CYS A 39 4.11 1.72 -2.24
CA CYS A 39 3.90 2.56 -1.06
C CYS A 39 4.56 3.92 -1.29
N PRO A 40 3.80 4.99 -1.61
CA PRO A 40 4.38 6.30 -1.90
C PRO A 40 5.19 6.87 -0.72
N GLU A 41 4.75 6.62 0.51
CA GLU A 41 5.42 7.10 1.73
C GLU A 41 6.81 6.47 1.91
N VAL A 42 6.94 5.14 1.71
CA VAL A 42 8.23 4.44 1.81
C VAL A 42 9.13 4.77 0.64
N LEU A 43 8.60 4.86 -0.59
CA LEU A 43 9.38 5.34 -1.74
C LEU A 43 9.83 6.80 -1.60
N GLY A 44 9.06 7.61 -0.87
CA GLY A 44 9.42 8.96 -0.47
C GLY A 44 10.44 9.03 0.67
N GLY A 45 10.88 7.90 1.22
CA GLY A 45 11.92 7.81 2.24
C GLY A 45 11.41 7.74 3.69
N LEU A 46 10.09 7.67 3.92
CA LEU A 46 9.57 7.53 5.28
C LEU A 46 9.78 6.10 5.81
N PRO A 47 10.15 5.94 7.09
CA PRO A 47 10.34 4.62 7.69
C PRO A 47 9.01 3.89 7.91
N THR A 48 9.08 2.62 8.27
CA THR A 48 7.95 1.86 8.82
C THR A 48 8.40 1.19 10.13
N PRO A 49 7.79 1.48 11.30
CA PRO A 49 6.67 2.40 11.51
C PRO A 49 7.05 3.89 11.39
N ARG A 50 6.05 4.75 11.34
CA ARG A 50 6.14 6.22 11.31
C ARG A 50 4.88 6.84 11.95
N ASP A 51 4.95 8.12 12.31
CA ASP A 51 3.82 8.81 12.90
C ASP A 51 2.66 9.01 11.90
N PRO A 52 1.39 8.99 12.35
CA PRO A 52 0.26 9.38 11.51
C PRO A 52 0.43 10.81 10.98
N SER A 53 -0.10 11.09 9.80
CA SER A 53 -0.03 12.42 9.18
C SER A 53 -1.33 12.74 8.45
N GLU A 54 -1.72 14.01 8.45
CA GLU A 54 -2.90 14.54 7.78
C GLU A 54 -2.52 15.77 6.95
N ILE A 55 -3.23 15.99 5.84
CA ILE A 55 -3.04 17.19 5.01
C ILE A 55 -3.73 18.36 5.71
N VAL A 56 -3.02 19.48 5.89
CA VAL A 56 -3.58 20.73 6.42
C VAL A 56 -4.09 21.62 5.27
N SER A 57 -5.22 22.29 5.48
CA SER A 57 -5.89 23.21 4.54
C SER A 57 -5.61 24.67 4.84
#